data_AF-M0MV85-F1
#
_entry.id   AF-M0MV85-F1
#
_cell.length_a   1.000
_cell.length_b   1.000
_cell.length_c   1.000
_cell.angle_alpha   90.00
_cell.angle_beta   90.00
_cell.angle_gamma   90.00
#
_symmetry.space_group_name_H-M   'P 1'
#
loop_
_entity.id
_entity.type
_entity.pdbx_description
1 polymer ?
#
loop_
_entity_poly.entity_id
_entity_poly.type
_entity_poly.pdbx_seq_one_letter_code
_entity_poly.pdbx_strand_id
1 'polypeptide(L)'
;MTDHEPVIGDDDLTIASIVESNGQMDYVAEVYRDHDKASVPEKQDYEFGQPVYITTTVRGEERALVGVVYESRLVNPDQGRDGPRLSTPDQELFVPGYVDEKQTLLGIALLGFAELAPAEGGQEFASVSQELPRWTLDIDDSVSKLSGAGFRRFHQPDGQLALRYYDRLITAAERFGAEVTLSLIERLRAETDREAMLDVIERKVRWEASTDRGVVR
;
A
#
# COMPACT_ATOMS: atom_id res chain seq x y z
N MET A 1 6.55 -32.44 1.99
CA MET A 1 7.14 -31.27 1.33
C MET A 1 6.16 -30.15 1.57
N THR A 2 6.41 -29.31 2.57
CA THR A 2 5.73 -28.02 2.67
C THR A 2 6.33 -27.17 1.57
N ASP A 3 5.56 -26.84 0.53
CA ASP A 3 5.96 -25.78 -0.41
C ASP A 3 6.29 -24.55 0.42
N HIS A 4 7.56 -24.15 0.45
CA HIS A 4 7.95 -22.88 1.01
C HIS A 4 7.59 -21.83 -0.04
N GLU A 5 6.32 -21.40 -0.02
CA GLU A 5 5.87 -20.24 -0.77
C GLU A 5 6.73 -19.04 -0.36
N PRO A 6 7.44 -18.38 -1.31
CA PRO A 6 8.26 -17.23 -0.99
C PRO A 6 7.37 -16.09 -0.48
N VAL A 7 7.95 -15.25 0.38
CA VAL A 7 7.23 -14.10 0.94
C VAL A 7 7.02 -13.03 -0.13
N ILE A 8 8.01 -12.85 -0.99
CA ILE A 8 7.96 -12.05 -2.22
C ILE A 8 8.31 -12.99 -3.37
N GLY A 9 7.40 -13.17 -4.32
CA GLY A 9 7.63 -13.98 -5.51
C GLY A 9 8.25 -13.18 -6.65
N ASP A 10 9.04 -13.85 -7.50
CA ASP A 10 9.61 -13.24 -8.71
C ASP A 10 8.53 -12.79 -9.71
N ASP A 11 7.36 -13.44 -9.67
CA ASP A 11 6.21 -13.19 -10.55
C ASP A 11 5.06 -12.44 -9.84
N ASP A 12 5.30 -11.85 -8.67
CA ASP A 12 4.28 -11.08 -7.96
C ASP A 12 3.78 -9.91 -8.82
N LEU A 13 2.45 -9.75 -8.87
CA LEU A 13 1.82 -8.73 -9.69
C LEU A 13 2.19 -7.33 -9.20
N THR A 14 2.93 -6.59 -10.03
CA THR A 14 3.15 -5.15 -9.81
C THR A 14 1.94 -4.35 -10.28
N ILE A 15 1.40 -3.54 -9.39
CA ILE A 15 0.13 -2.84 -9.60
C ILE A 15 0.26 -1.35 -9.87
N ALA A 16 1.31 -0.71 -9.38
CA ALA A 16 1.46 0.75 -9.47
C ALA A 16 2.92 1.20 -9.36
N SER A 17 3.19 2.47 -9.61
CA SER A 17 4.45 3.15 -9.27
C SER A 17 4.22 4.34 -8.36
N ILE A 18 5.17 4.64 -7.47
CA ILE A 18 5.11 5.82 -6.60
C ILE A 18 5.21 7.10 -7.42
N VAL A 19 4.26 8.03 -7.23
CA VAL A 19 4.22 9.33 -7.94
C VAL A 19 4.29 10.52 -7.00
N GLU A 20 3.98 10.34 -5.71
CA GLU A 20 4.01 11.40 -4.70
C GLU A 20 4.15 10.82 -3.29
N SER A 21 4.63 11.63 -2.35
CA SER A 21 4.71 11.31 -0.92
C SER A 21 4.15 12.47 -0.09
N ASN A 22 3.20 12.17 0.79
CA ASN A 22 2.65 13.11 1.77
C ASN A 22 3.40 13.04 3.11
N GLY A 23 4.37 12.13 3.23
CA GLY A 23 5.19 11.93 4.42
C GLY A 23 5.86 10.56 4.41
N GLN A 24 6.52 10.21 5.53
CA GLN A 24 7.23 8.93 5.63
C GLN A 24 6.33 7.68 5.65
N MET A 25 5.02 7.86 5.84
CA MET A 25 4.07 6.76 5.93
C MET A 25 3.02 6.78 4.84
N ASP A 26 2.82 7.91 4.17
CA ASP A 26 1.71 8.10 3.25
C ASP A 26 2.27 8.44 1.87
N TYR A 27 2.01 7.54 0.93
CA TYR A 27 2.46 7.61 -0.44
C TYR A 27 1.28 7.52 -1.39
N VAL A 28 1.42 8.23 -2.51
CA VAL A 28 0.49 8.15 -3.62
C VAL A 28 1.16 7.37 -4.74
N ALA A 29 0.47 6.35 -5.24
CA ALA A 29 0.93 5.54 -6.36
C ALA A 29 -0.06 5.61 -7.53
N GLU A 30 0.43 5.56 -8.77
CA GLU A 30 -0.40 5.50 -9.97
C GLU A 30 -0.48 4.07 -10.49
N VAL A 31 -1.70 3.58 -10.69
CA VAL A 31 -1.95 2.22 -11.21
C VAL A 31 -1.49 2.11 -12.66
N TYR A 32 -0.71 1.08 -12.96
CA TYR A 32 -0.24 0.78 -14.31
C TYR A 32 -1.39 0.50 -15.29
N ARG A 33 -1.18 0.86 -16.56
CA ARG A 33 -2.18 0.69 -17.63
C ARG A 33 -1.70 -0.23 -18.74
N ASP A 34 -2.58 -0.46 -19.71
CA ASP A 34 -2.37 -1.27 -20.93
C ASP A 34 -1.07 -0.99 -21.70
N HIS A 35 -0.40 0.14 -21.47
CA HIS A 35 0.86 0.49 -22.13
C HIS A 35 2.12 0.27 -21.27
N ASP A 36 1.98 -0.04 -19.98
CA ASP A 36 3.09 -0.03 -19.02
C ASP A 36 3.62 -1.42 -18.66
N LYS A 37 2.78 -2.46 -18.67
CA LYS A 37 3.16 -3.83 -18.26
C LYS A 37 2.45 -4.94 -19.05
N ALA A 38 3.07 -6.13 -19.04
CA ALA A 38 2.54 -7.34 -19.67
C ALA A 38 1.27 -7.91 -19.00
N SER A 39 1.03 -7.57 -17.73
CA SER A 39 -0.20 -7.87 -17.00
C SER A 39 -0.73 -6.58 -16.39
N VAL A 40 -1.90 -6.16 -16.85
CA VAL A 40 -2.56 -4.95 -16.38
C VAL A 40 -3.34 -5.28 -15.11
N PRO A 41 -3.15 -4.51 -14.03
CA PRO A 41 -3.88 -4.71 -12.78
C PRO A 41 -5.38 -4.51 -12.95
N GLU A 42 -6.17 -5.46 -12.47
CA GLU A 42 -7.62 -5.32 -12.38
C GLU A 42 -8.01 -4.60 -11.08
N LYS A 43 -9.27 -4.15 -10.97
CA LYS A 43 -9.73 -3.42 -9.78
C LYS A 43 -9.61 -4.24 -8.49
N GLN A 44 -9.71 -5.56 -8.62
CA GLN A 44 -9.57 -6.51 -7.53
C GLN A 44 -8.12 -6.63 -7.02
N ASP A 45 -7.15 -6.14 -7.79
CA ASP A 45 -5.74 -6.21 -7.45
C ASP A 45 -5.26 -5.11 -6.51
N TYR A 46 -6.04 -4.04 -6.34
CA TYR A 46 -5.74 -2.88 -5.50
C TYR A 46 -6.94 -2.45 -4.65
N GLU A 47 -7.72 -3.41 -4.16
CA GLU A 47 -8.87 -3.13 -3.29
C GLU A 47 -8.46 -2.44 -1.99
N PHE A 48 -9.43 -1.81 -1.33
CA PHE A 48 -9.25 -1.25 0.00
C PHE A 48 -8.78 -2.35 0.98
N GLY A 49 -7.70 -2.08 1.70
CA GLY A 49 -7.07 -3.05 2.60
C GLY A 49 -6.12 -4.03 1.92
N GLN A 50 -5.87 -3.91 0.61
CA GLN A 50 -4.93 -4.77 -0.11
C GLN A 50 -3.50 -4.57 0.42
N PRO A 51 -2.84 -5.62 0.95
CA PRO A 51 -1.45 -5.55 1.35
C PRO A 51 -0.53 -5.44 0.13
N VAL A 52 0.47 -4.58 0.22
CA VAL A 52 1.44 -4.31 -0.84
C VAL A 52 2.86 -4.28 -0.29
N TYR A 53 3.84 -4.43 -1.17
CA TYR A 53 5.23 -4.17 -0.85
C TYR A 53 5.92 -3.34 -1.95
N ILE A 54 6.97 -2.63 -1.53
CA ILE A 54 7.87 -1.87 -2.40
C ILE A 54 9.29 -2.30 -2.05
N THR A 55 10.09 -2.72 -3.03
CA THR A 55 11.50 -3.05 -2.81
C THR A 55 12.38 -1.82 -3.02
N THR A 56 13.40 -1.68 -2.19
CA THR A 56 14.40 -0.62 -2.32
C THR A 56 15.76 -1.09 -1.80
N THR A 57 16.82 -0.42 -2.22
CA THR A 57 18.19 -0.71 -1.75
C THR A 57 18.68 0.43 -0.89
N VAL A 58 18.97 0.14 0.39
CA VAL A 58 19.49 1.13 1.32
C VAL A 58 20.82 0.66 1.86
N ARG A 59 21.86 1.48 1.65
CA ARG A 59 23.25 1.17 2.08
C ARG A 59 23.75 -0.19 1.56
N GLY A 60 23.29 -0.59 0.36
CA GLY A 60 23.68 -1.85 -0.27
C GLY A 60 22.91 -3.07 0.21
N GLU A 61 21.89 -2.88 1.06
CA GLU A 61 21.02 -3.96 1.53
C GLU A 61 19.62 -3.82 0.93
N GLU A 62 19.09 -4.91 0.38
CA GLU A 62 17.74 -4.96 -0.14
C GLU A 62 16.73 -5.01 1.02
N ARG A 63 15.69 -4.19 0.89
CA ARG A 63 14.61 -4.03 1.86
C ARG A 63 13.28 -4.07 1.13
N ALA A 64 12.26 -4.60 1.80
CA ALA A 64 10.87 -4.41 1.41
C ALA A 64 10.20 -3.46 2.40
N LEU A 65 9.54 -2.41 1.91
CA LEU A 65 8.60 -1.63 2.69
C LEU A 65 7.22 -2.25 2.49
N VAL A 66 6.56 -2.59 3.58
CA VAL A 66 5.23 -3.21 3.55
C VAL A 66 4.19 -2.15 3.83
N GLY A 67 3.17 -2.10 2.98
CA GLY A 67 2.10 -1.11 3.04
C GLY A 67 0.72 -1.72 2.84
N VAL A 68 -0.29 -0.85 2.91
CA VAL A 68 -1.68 -1.19 2.62
C VAL A 68 -2.32 -0.09 1.78
N VAL A 69 -3.11 -0.49 0.78
CA VAL A 69 -3.95 0.45 0.02
C VAL A 69 -5.11 0.89 0.92
N TYR A 70 -5.23 2.19 1.21
CA TYR A 70 -6.31 2.74 2.04
C TYR A 70 -7.26 3.66 1.25
N GLU A 71 -6.91 4.04 0.03
CA GLU A 71 -7.78 4.86 -0.82
C GLU A 71 -7.51 4.55 -2.31
N SER A 72 -8.55 4.61 -3.14
CA SER A 72 -8.40 4.70 -4.60
C SER A 72 -9.14 5.95 -5.10
N ARG A 73 -8.43 6.82 -5.82
CA ARG A 73 -8.94 8.07 -6.39
C ARG A 73 -8.87 8.02 -7.92
N LEU A 74 -9.97 8.39 -8.58
CA LEU A 74 -10.01 8.55 -10.03
C LEU A 74 -9.82 10.03 -10.37
N VAL A 75 -8.80 10.33 -11.15
CA VAL A 75 -8.46 11.68 -11.57
C VAL A 75 -8.76 11.83 -13.05
N ASN A 76 -9.59 12.82 -13.41
CA ASN A 76 -9.83 13.20 -14.79
C ASN A 76 -9.35 14.64 -15.00
N PRO A 77 -8.17 14.87 -15.61
CA PRO A 77 -7.59 16.20 -15.75
C PRO A 77 -8.50 17.17 -16.53
N ASP A 78 -9.39 16.68 -17.38
CA ASP A 78 -10.30 17.53 -18.17
C ASP A 78 -11.43 18.19 -17.38
N GLN A 79 -11.83 17.63 -16.23
CA GLN A 79 -12.94 18.15 -15.44
C GLN A 79 -12.58 19.43 -14.64
N GLY A 80 -11.31 19.84 -14.62
CA GLY A 80 -10.85 21.10 -14.02
C GLY A 80 -10.72 22.27 -15.02
N ARG A 81 -11.04 22.05 -16.30
CA ARG A 81 -10.68 22.96 -17.42
C ARG A 81 -11.87 23.77 -17.96
N ASP A 82 -13.00 23.79 -17.27
CA ASP A 82 -14.22 24.57 -17.63
C ASP A 82 -14.07 26.09 -17.35
N GLY A 83 -12.99 26.68 -17.84
CA GLY A 83 -12.85 28.12 -18.03
C GLY A 83 -12.81 28.45 -19.53
N PRO A 84 -13.29 29.63 -19.97
CA PRO A 84 -13.28 30.00 -21.39
C PRO A 84 -11.84 29.99 -21.91
N ARG A 85 -11.53 29.07 -22.84
CA ARG A 85 -10.20 28.96 -23.46
C ARG A 85 -9.97 30.16 -24.38
N LEU A 86 -8.97 30.99 -24.06
CA LEU A 86 -8.47 32.06 -24.92
C LEU A 86 -7.39 31.54 -25.90
N SER A 87 -7.58 30.35 -26.48
CA SER A 87 -6.66 29.79 -27.46
C SER A 87 -7.31 29.66 -28.83
N THR A 88 -6.59 30.19 -29.82
CA THR A 88 -6.88 30.14 -31.26
C THR A 88 -6.70 28.71 -31.80
N PRO A 89 -7.43 28.25 -32.84
CA PRO A 89 -7.56 26.82 -33.19
C PRO A 89 -6.30 26.06 -33.66
N ASP A 90 -5.13 26.71 -33.80
CA ASP A 90 -3.97 26.17 -34.53
C ASP A 90 -2.71 25.89 -33.66
N GLN A 91 -2.85 25.58 -32.36
CA GLN A 91 -1.71 25.25 -31.49
C GLN A 91 -1.82 23.86 -30.84
N GLU A 92 -1.92 22.80 -31.66
CA GLU A 92 -1.77 21.41 -31.19
C GLU A 92 -0.32 20.88 -31.31
N LEU A 93 0.60 21.65 -31.88
CA LEU A 93 1.89 21.09 -32.34
C LEU A 93 3.04 21.11 -31.33
N PHE A 94 2.96 21.85 -30.22
CA PHE A 94 4.06 21.89 -29.25
C PHE A 94 3.61 22.19 -27.82
N VAL A 95 3.11 21.17 -27.11
CA VAL A 95 3.15 21.16 -25.65
C VAL A 95 3.78 19.84 -25.20
N PRO A 96 5.11 19.81 -24.96
CA PRO A 96 5.76 18.61 -24.46
C PRO A 96 5.24 18.31 -23.05
N GLY A 97 4.59 17.16 -22.86
CA GLY A 97 4.16 16.66 -21.54
C GLY A 97 2.65 16.59 -21.29
N TYR A 98 1.79 16.90 -22.26
CA TYR A 98 0.35 16.65 -22.11
C TYR A 98 0.01 15.18 -22.36
N VAL A 99 0.17 14.35 -21.33
CA VAL A 99 -0.49 13.04 -21.28
C VAL A 99 -1.84 13.29 -20.61
N ASP A 100 -2.84 13.58 -21.42
CA ASP A 100 -4.22 13.91 -21.00
C ASP A 100 -5.00 12.61 -20.70
N GLU A 101 -4.51 11.83 -19.74
CA GLU A 101 -5.06 10.52 -19.44
C GLU A 101 -5.70 10.47 -18.06
N LYS A 102 -6.88 9.84 -17.96
CA LYS A 102 -7.63 9.71 -16.71
C LYS A 102 -6.90 8.77 -15.75
N GLN A 103 -6.32 9.23 -14.66
CA GLN A 103 -5.46 8.44 -13.76
C GLN A 103 -6.25 7.70 -12.66
N THR A 104 -5.71 6.57 -12.19
CA THR A 104 -6.15 5.92 -10.94
C THR A 104 -5.01 6.03 -9.95
N LEU A 105 -5.21 6.80 -8.90
CA LEU A 105 -4.24 7.00 -7.83
C LEU A 105 -4.63 6.16 -6.62
N LEU A 106 -3.65 5.55 -5.96
CA LEU A 106 -3.80 4.81 -4.72
C LEU A 106 -3.16 5.60 -3.58
N GLY A 107 -3.87 5.70 -2.45
CA GLY A 107 -3.26 6.07 -1.17
C GLY A 107 -2.70 4.81 -0.51
N ILE A 108 -1.41 4.82 -0.18
CA ILE A 108 -0.69 3.71 0.44
C ILE A 108 -0.14 4.15 1.79
N ALA A 109 -0.58 3.46 2.84
CA ALA A 109 -0.06 3.65 4.19
C ALA A 109 1.00 2.58 4.51
N LEU A 110 2.21 2.99 4.86
CA LEU A 110 3.28 2.07 5.26
C LEU A 110 3.04 1.50 6.66
N LEU A 111 3.21 0.19 6.78
CA LEU A 111 3.07 -0.57 8.01
C LEU A 111 4.44 -0.81 8.68
N GLY A 112 5.50 -0.87 7.87
CA GLY A 112 6.87 -1.11 8.33
C GLY A 112 7.77 -1.56 7.19
N PHE A 113 8.85 -2.25 7.54
CA PHE A 113 9.84 -2.73 6.58
C PHE A 113 10.42 -4.09 6.99
N ALA A 114 11.03 -4.77 6.03
CA ALA A 114 11.70 -6.04 6.22
C ALA A 114 13.04 -6.06 5.47
N GLU A 115 13.99 -6.79 6.02
CA GLU A 115 15.23 -7.12 5.33
C GLU A 115 15.01 -8.36 4.46
N LEU A 116 15.53 -8.33 3.24
CA LEU A 116 15.31 -9.40 2.28
C LEU A 116 16.49 -10.37 2.27
N ALA A 117 16.18 -11.66 2.22
CA ALA A 117 17.13 -12.72 1.95
C ALA A 117 16.66 -13.54 0.73
N PRO A 118 17.59 -14.10 -0.07
CA PRO A 118 17.23 -14.96 -1.19
C PRO A 118 16.51 -16.23 -0.72
N ALA A 119 15.45 -16.61 -1.43
CA ALA A 119 14.73 -17.87 -1.25
C ALA A 119 14.50 -18.56 -2.61
N GLU A 120 14.05 -19.81 -2.60
CA GLU A 120 13.67 -20.50 -3.84
C GLU A 120 12.40 -19.84 -4.42
N GLY A 121 12.47 -19.38 -5.67
CA GLY A 121 11.35 -18.71 -6.36
C GLY A 121 11.07 -17.27 -5.92
N GLY A 122 11.99 -16.63 -5.17
CA GLY A 122 11.89 -15.23 -4.81
C GLY A 122 12.70 -14.84 -3.58
N GLN A 123 12.07 -14.12 -2.65
CA GLN A 123 12.73 -13.60 -1.45
C GLN A 123 11.93 -13.90 -0.17
N GLU A 124 12.64 -13.99 0.95
CA GLU A 124 12.07 -14.11 2.29
C GLU A 124 12.37 -12.88 3.17
N PHE A 125 11.58 -12.70 4.23
CA PHE A 125 11.87 -11.70 5.26
C PHE A 125 12.86 -12.26 6.28
N ALA A 126 14.12 -11.85 6.16
CA ALA A 126 15.19 -12.18 7.11
C ALA A 126 14.89 -11.58 8.50
N SER A 127 14.48 -10.31 8.52
CA SER A 127 13.98 -9.66 9.72
C SER A 127 12.84 -8.70 9.37
N VAL A 128 11.92 -8.50 10.32
CA VAL A 128 10.73 -7.66 10.15
C VAL A 128 10.73 -6.59 11.23
N SER A 129 10.52 -5.34 10.83
CA SER A 129 10.28 -4.22 11.71
C SER A 129 8.98 -3.52 11.35
N GLN A 130 8.06 -3.45 12.32
CA GLN A 130 6.85 -2.64 12.22
C GLN A 130 7.06 -1.23 12.80
N GLU A 131 8.29 -0.72 12.74
CA GLU A 131 8.63 0.66 13.09
C GLU A 131 8.72 1.54 11.82
N LEU A 132 8.93 2.84 12.02
CA LEU A 132 9.11 3.74 10.90
C LEU A 132 10.49 3.57 10.26
N PRO A 133 10.57 3.46 8.93
CA PRO A 133 11.85 3.58 8.26
C PRO A 133 12.40 5.00 8.45
N ARG A 134 13.73 5.09 8.62
CA ARG A 134 14.50 6.35 8.66
C ARG A 134 14.86 6.87 7.26
N TRP A 135 14.27 6.30 6.22
CA TRP A 135 14.50 6.55 4.80
C TRP A 135 13.15 6.54 4.09
N THR A 136 13.12 7.09 2.87
CA THR A 136 11.92 7.19 2.04
C THR A 136 12.08 6.33 0.79
N LEU A 137 10.95 6.06 0.14
CA LEU A 137 10.89 5.60 -1.25
C LEU A 137 11.23 6.74 -2.20
N ASP A 138 11.64 6.36 -3.41
CA ASP A 138 11.85 7.25 -4.54
C ASP A 138 10.60 7.28 -5.45
N ILE A 139 10.52 8.29 -6.32
CA ILE A 139 9.54 8.32 -7.39
C ILE A 139 9.84 7.17 -8.36
N ASP A 140 8.79 6.62 -8.95
CA ASP A 140 8.81 5.45 -9.85
C ASP A 140 9.12 4.10 -9.18
N ASP A 141 9.32 4.07 -7.85
CA ASP A 141 9.42 2.83 -7.11
C ASP A 141 8.16 1.96 -7.34
N SER A 142 8.39 0.68 -7.65
CA SER A 142 7.33 -0.25 -8.04
C SER A 142 6.57 -0.79 -6.83
N VAL A 143 5.24 -0.73 -6.90
CA VAL A 143 4.33 -1.27 -5.88
C VAL A 143 3.76 -2.61 -6.35
N SER A 144 4.03 -3.67 -5.60
CA SER A 144 3.54 -5.02 -5.89
C SER A 144 2.60 -5.54 -4.81
N LYS A 145 1.71 -6.47 -5.17
CA LYS A 145 0.83 -7.14 -4.19
C LYS A 145 1.67 -8.01 -3.27
N LEU A 146 1.42 -7.91 -1.96
CA LEU A 146 2.04 -8.81 -1.00
C LEU A 146 1.26 -10.13 -0.93
N SER A 147 1.96 -11.24 -1.04
CA SER A 147 1.41 -12.60 -0.93
C SER A 147 0.80 -12.88 0.45
N GLY A 148 0.00 -13.94 0.57
CA GLY A 148 -0.50 -14.40 1.86
C GLY A 148 0.62 -14.84 2.80
N ALA A 149 1.65 -15.51 2.28
CA ALA A 149 2.85 -15.88 3.03
C ALA A 149 3.58 -14.65 3.58
N GLY A 150 3.78 -13.64 2.75
CA GLY A 150 4.39 -12.37 3.17
C GLY A 150 3.57 -11.61 4.19
N PHE A 151 2.25 -11.55 3.99
CA PHE A 151 1.33 -10.94 4.95
C PHE A 151 1.40 -11.61 6.32
N ARG A 152 1.36 -12.95 6.37
CA ARG A 152 1.51 -13.73 7.61
C ARG A 152 2.86 -13.45 8.28
N ARG A 153 3.95 -13.54 7.52
CA ARG A 153 5.31 -13.38 8.03
C ARG A 153 5.55 -11.98 8.60
N PHE A 154 5.01 -10.95 7.98
CA PHE A 154 5.10 -9.57 8.45
C PHE A 154 4.36 -9.33 9.78
N HIS A 155 3.20 -9.97 9.94
CA HIS A 155 2.38 -9.82 11.14
C HIS A 155 2.73 -10.79 12.26
N GLN A 156 3.57 -11.79 11.99
CA GLN A 156 4.02 -12.75 12.98
C GLN A 156 5.55 -12.77 13.08
N PRO A 157 6.21 -11.64 13.38
CA PRO A 157 7.64 -11.67 13.69
C PRO A 157 7.88 -12.62 14.86
N ASP A 158 8.82 -13.55 14.69
CA ASP A 158 9.17 -14.58 15.69
C ASP A 158 7.98 -15.46 16.15
N GLY A 159 6.95 -15.62 15.29
CA GLY A 159 5.77 -16.43 15.57
C GLY A 159 4.76 -15.78 16.52
N GLN A 160 4.90 -14.49 16.83
CA GLN A 160 3.96 -13.74 17.66
C GLN A 160 3.23 -12.70 16.83
N LEU A 161 1.89 -12.70 16.92
CA LEU A 161 1.07 -11.68 16.25
C LEU A 161 1.48 -10.28 16.73
N ALA A 162 1.72 -9.37 15.80
CA ALA A 162 2.13 -8.00 16.04
C ALA A 162 1.43 -7.05 15.06
N LEU A 163 0.86 -5.97 15.59
CA LEU A 163 0.29 -4.86 14.83
C LEU A 163 0.83 -3.53 15.40
N ARG A 164 2.14 -3.41 15.65
CA ARG A 164 2.76 -2.25 16.32
C ARG A 164 2.59 -0.93 15.55
N TYR A 165 2.13 -1.00 14.31
CA TYR A 165 1.86 0.13 13.45
C TYR A 165 0.46 0.72 13.61
N TYR A 166 -0.50 0.06 14.27
CA TYR A 166 -1.93 0.40 14.13
C TYR A 166 -2.27 1.84 14.54
N ASP A 167 -1.72 2.37 15.64
CA ASP A 167 -1.95 3.77 16.04
C ASP A 167 -1.49 4.76 14.96
N ARG A 168 -0.35 4.44 14.31
CA ARG A 168 0.20 5.27 13.24
C ARG A 168 -0.59 5.12 11.95
N LEU A 169 -1.08 3.93 11.65
CA LEU A 169 -1.97 3.68 10.50
C LEU A 169 -3.27 4.48 10.63
N ILE A 170 -3.88 4.51 11.83
CA ILE A 170 -5.06 5.34 12.09
C ILE A 170 -4.80 6.81 11.76
N THR A 171 -3.60 7.30 12.10
CA THR A 171 -3.23 8.69 11.84
C THR A 171 -2.92 8.93 10.36
N ALA A 172 -2.15 8.05 9.71
CA ALA A 172 -1.67 8.24 8.35
C ALA A 172 -2.76 8.08 7.28
N ALA A 173 -3.71 7.16 7.48
CA ALA A 173 -4.84 6.96 6.56
C ALA A 173 -6.01 7.93 6.82
N GLU A 174 -5.81 8.95 7.67
CA GLU A 174 -6.78 10.00 7.99
C GLU A 174 -8.20 9.45 8.24
N ARG A 175 -9.17 9.87 7.41
CA ARG A 175 -10.58 9.48 7.49
C ARG A 175 -10.85 7.98 7.28
N PHE A 176 -9.88 7.23 6.76
CA PHE A 176 -9.98 5.80 6.50
C PHE A 176 -9.18 4.94 7.50
N GLY A 177 -8.48 5.57 8.45
CA GLY A 177 -7.56 4.90 9.35
C GLY A 177 -8.18 3.76 10.15
N ALA A 178 -9.39 3.95 10.67
CA ALA A 178 -10.10 2.91 11.40
C ALA A 178 -10.57 1.77 10.47
N GLU A 179 -11.17 2.12 9.33
CA GLU A 179 -11.72 1.18 8.37
C GLU A 179 -10.62 0.28 7.77
N VAL A 180 -9.46 0.84 7.41
CA VAL A 180 -8.34 0.06 6.86
C VAL A 180 -7.73 -0.84 7.92
N THR A 181 -7.65 -0.37 9.17
CA THR A 181 -7.19 -1.19 10.30
C THR A 181 -8.13 -2.38 10.53
N LEU A 182 -9.45 -2.16 10.44
CA LEU A 182 -10.44 -3.23 10.58
C LEU A 182 -10.36 -4.24 9.42
N SER A 183 -10.14 -3.78 8.20
CA SER A 183 -9.90 -4.64 7.04
C SER A 183 -8.68 -5.54 7.22
N LEU A 184 -7.58 -5.00 7.76
CA LEU A 184 -6.38 -5.78 8.09
C LEU A 184 -6.64 -6.80 9.20
N ILE A 185 -7.41 -6.45 10.24
CA ILE A 185 -7.81 -7.37 11.31
C ILE A 185 -8.65 -8.52 10.76
N GLU A 186 -9.63 -8.23 9.90
CA GLU A 186 -10.46 -9.26 9.26
C GLU A 186 -9.61 -10.24 8.44
N ARG A 187 -8.66 -9.72 7.66
CA ARG A 187 -7.70 -10.56 6.92
C ARG A 187 -6.82 -11.39 7.87
N LEU A 188 -6.37 -10.81 8.98
CA LEU A 188 -5.55 -11.53 9.96
C LEU A 188 -6.31 -12.68 10.61
N ARG A 189 -7.62 -12.56 10.86
CA ARG A 189 -8.43 -13.66 11.43
C ARG A 189 -8.41 -14.90 10.54
N ALA A 190 -8.39 -14.73 9.22
CA ALA A 190 -8.26 -15.86 8.28
C ALA A 190 -6.88 -16.55 8.33
N GLU A 191 -5.88 -15.89 8.92
CA GLU A 191 -4.47 -16.24 8.81
C GLU A 191 -3.82 -16.57 10.18
N THR A 192 -4.58 -16.50 11.29
CA THR A 192 -4.06 -16.71 12.64
C THR A 192 -5.12 -17.20 13.62
N ASP A 193 -4.72 -18.06 14.57
CA ASP A 193 -5.59 -18.56 15.65
C ASP A 193 -5.69 -17.60 16.85
N ARG A 194 -5.27 -16.33 16.69
CA ARG A 194 -5.15 -15.34 17.78
C ARG A 194 -6.39 -14.45 17.94
N GLU A 195 -7.57 -15.03 17.79
CA GLU A 195 -8.88 -14.36 17.82
C GLU A 195 -9.05 -13.42 19.02
N ALA A 196 -8.72 -13.88 20.23
CA ALA A 196 -8.88 -13.09 21.45
C ALA A 196 -8.05 -11.79 21.46
N MET A 197 -6.87 -11.78 20.83
CA MET A 197 -6.06 -10.56 20.74
C MET A 197 -6.61 -9.62 19.67
N LEU A 198 -7.05 -10.16 18.53
CA LEU A 198 -7.68 -9.39 17.46
C LEU A 198 -8.97 -8.73 17.95
N ASP A 199 -9.78 -9.41 18.77
CA ASP A 199 -10.99 -8.85 19.39
C ASP A 199 -10.72 -7.61 20.25
N VAL A 200 -9.61 -7.62 20.99
CA VAL A 200 -9.21 -6.49 21.84
C VAL A 200 -8.81 -5.29 20.98
N ILE A 201 -8.01 -5.53 19.94
CA ILE A 201 -7.56 -4.47 19.02
C ILE A 201 -8.75 -3.89 18.26
N GLU A 202 -9.62 -4.74 17.70
CA GLU A 202 -10.84 -4.33 16.99
C GLU A 202 -11.73 -3.45 17.86
N ARG A 203 -11.95 -3.84 19.13
CA ARG A 203 -12.76 -3.06 20.06
C ARG A 203 -12.15 -1.70 20.34
N LYS A 204 -10.82 -1.63 20.51
CA LYS A 204 -10.11 -0.36 20.70
C LYS A 204 -10.27 0.54 19.48
N VAL A 205 -10.01 0.04 18.28
CA VAL A 205 -10.12 0.78 17.01
C VAL A 205 -11.55 1.31 16.81
N ARG A 206 -12.57 0.48 17.01
CA ARG A 206 -13.98 0.92 16.90
C ARG A 206 -14.34 2.00 17.91
N TRP A 207 -13.84 1.88 19.14
CA TRP A 207 -14.10 2.87 20.18
C TRP A 207 -13.47 4.24 19.83
N GLU A 208 -12.21 4.25 19.38
CA GLU A 208 -11.52 5.46 18.94
C GLU A 208 -12.26 6.12 17.76
N ALA A 209 -12.66 5.32 16.76
CA ALA A 209 -13.41 5.79 15.60
C ALA A 209 -14.80 6.34 15.94
N SER A 210 -15.46 5.83 16.98
CA SER A 210 -16.76 6.32 17.46
C SER A 210 -16.64 7.64 18.22
N THR A 211 -15.52 7.83 18.92
CA THR A 211 -15.22 9.05 19.68
C THR A 211 -14.87 10.19 18.73
N ASP A 212 -14.06 9.92 17.72
CA ASP A 212 -13.64 10.91 16.72
C ASP A 212 -14.83 11.41 15.86
N ARG A 213 -15.80 10.51 15.57
CA ARG A 213 -17.06 10.86 14.89
C ARG A 213 -18.08 11.57 15.79
N GLY A 214 -17.78 11.83 17.06
CA GLY A 214 -18.67 12.51 17.99
C GLY A 214 -19.95 11.73 18.33
N VAL A 215 -19.95 10.41 18.15
CA VAL A 215 -21.14 9.55 18.31
C VAL A 215 -21.35 9.13 19.77
N VAL A 216 -20.32 9.25 20.61
CA VAL A 216 -20.42 8.94 22.04
C VAL A 216 -20.73 10.22 22.83
N ARG A 217 -21.96 10.28 23.37
CA ARG A 217 -22.38 11.21 24.43
C ARG A 217 -22.66 10.44 25.71
#